data_AF-A0A9D5S1R6-F1
#
_entry.id   AF-A0A9D5S1R6-F1
#
_cell.length_a   1.000
_cell.length_b   1.000
_cell.length_c   1.000
_cell.angle_alpha   90.00
_cell.angle_beta   90.00
_cell.angle_gamma   90.00
#
_symmetry.space_group_name_H-M   'P 1'
#
loop_
_entity.id
_entity.type
_entity.pdbx_description
1 polymer ?
#
loop_
_entity_poly.entity_id
_entity_poly.type
_entity_poly.pdbx_seq_one_letter_code
_entity_poly.pdbx_strand_id
1 'polypeptide(L)'
;MFKIRKRSEKMNKQRRGFTLIELLAVIVILAIIALIAVPVIMNIISDARKKAFENTAYGLISAGEMYYAGELLNGGIKEDVEFIISNGEFEGTNKLEVNGALPTNGKVKVTTDGKVALAITNGAICIKKGYDASKIETLEEFESCELPTATQANTLTTLAVASEYTGNAIASCLTDGSECAPGTLFAIEVAPDVVEIFYVVSDKNNKVTLITSGNIDNETVAWNASGVNAEGPLTAIAFIEEKTNSWVNIPEFNYTYADENDPKVYQDILKTNIKARLLTRAEALDLGCSLDGSYTCPSWLSSNHWISAVDVELSGQAIYDAKYLDGYLGGSADASYLGVRPVIELSK
;
A
#
# COMPACT_ATOMS: atom_id res chain seq x y z
N MET A 1 -35.33 -41.18 -99.70
CA MET A 1 -35.82 -40.38 -98.55
C MET A 1 -34.59 -39.81 -97.82
N PHE A 2 -34.47 -38.49 -97.75
CA PHE A 2 -33.29 -37.73 -97.28
C PHE A 2 -33.02 -37.91 -95.77
N LYS A 3 -31.76 -38.15 -95.36
CA LYS A 3 -31.34 -38.20 -93.96
C LYS A 3 -30.74 -36.84 -93.57
N ILE A 4 -31.46 -36.08 -92.75
CA ILE A 4 -31.08 -34.74 -92.28
C ILE A 4 -29.93 -34.84 -91.26
N ARG A 5 -28.84 -34.10 -91.50
CA ARG A 5 -27.65 -34.02 -90.64
C ARG A 5 -27.88 -32.92 -89.58
N LYS A 6 -28.05 -33.28 -88.31
CA LYS A 6 -28.16 -32.32 -87.19
C LYS A 6 -26.83 -31.59 -86.99
N ARG A 7 -26.81 -30.26 -87.21
CA ARG A 7 -25.66 -29.39 -86.90
C ARG A 7 -25.75 -29.00 -85.41
N SER A 8 -24.74 -29.37 -84.63
CA SER A 8 -24.63 -29.01 -83.21
C SER A 8 -24.22 -27.53 -83.08
N GLU A 9 -25.09 -26.70 -82.51
CA GLU A 9 -24.76 -25.33 -82.13
C GLU A 9 -23.97 -25.33 -80.82
N LYS A 10 -22.69 -24.99 -80.92
CA LYS A 10 -21.77 -24.90 -79.80
C LYS A 10 -22.04 -23.58 -79.06
N MET A 11 -22.71 -23.63 -77.91
CA MET A 11 -22.91 -22.47 -77.02
C MET A 11 -21.55 -21.93 -76.53
N ASN A 12 -21.12 -20.81 -77.09
CA ASN A 12 -19.91 -20.11 -76.66
C ASN A 12 -20.27 -19.23 -75.46
N LYS A 13 -20.04 -19.71 -74.23
CA LYS A 13 -20.15 -18.89 -73.01
C LYS A 13 -19.12 -17.77 -73.11
N GLN A 14 -19.56 -16.54 -73.43
CA GLN A 14 -18.73 -15.36 -73.36
C GLN A 14 -18.27 -15.17 -71.91
N ARG A 15 -16.99 -15.43 -71.64
CA ARG A 15 -16.37 -15.10 -70.36
C ARG A 15 -16.15 -13.59 -70.36
N ARG A 16 -16.97 -12.85 -69.61
CA ARG A 16 -16.66 -11.46 -69.28
C ARG A 16 -15.43 -11.48 -68.36
N GLY A 17 -14.29 -11.03 -68.87
CA GLY A 17 -13.07 -10.86 -68.08
C GLY A 17 -13.19 -9.61 -67.20
N PHE A 18 -12.63 -9.66 -65.99
CA PHE A 18 -12.47 -8.49 -65.13
C PHE A 18 -11.63 -7.44 -65.83
N THR A 19 -12.02 -6.16 -65.69
CA THR A 19 -11.22 -5.05 -66.21
C THR A 19 -10.11 -4.69 -65.22
N LEU A 20 -8.97 -4.19 -65.70
CA LEU A 20 -7.87 -3.76 -64.84
C LEU A 20 -8.29 -2.64 -63.87
N ILE A 21 -9.24 -1.79 -64.28
CA ILE A 21 -9.74 -0.69 -63.45
C ILE A 21 -10.59 -1.16 -62.27
N GLU A 22 -11.40 -2.21 -62.44
CA GLU A 22 -12.13 -2.82 -61.32
C GLU A 22 -11.18 -3.43 -60.30
N LEU A 23 -10.12 -4.10 -60.77
CA LEU A 23 -9.13 -4.69 -59.89
C LEU A 23 -8.32 -3.60 -59.16
N LEU A 24 -8.00 -2.50 -59.84
CA LEU A 24 -7.33 -1.34 -59.25
C LEU A 24 -8.17 -0.68 -58.15
N ALA A 25 -9.47 -0.46 -58.38
CA ALA A 25 -10.35 0.16 -57.40
C ALA A 25 -10.45 -0.67 -56.10
N VAL A 26 -10.52 -2.00 -56.24
CA VAL A 26 -10.61 -2.92 -55.09
C VAL A 26 -9.34 -2.87 -54.25
N ILE A 27 -8.15 -2.90 -54.86
CA ILE A 27 -6.89 -2.87 -54.09
C ILE A 27 -6.69 -1.53 -53.37
N VAL A 28 -7.16 -0.41 -53.93
CA VAL A 28 -7.10 0.90 -53.28
C VAL A 28 -7.99 0.93 -52.03
N ILE A 29 -9.22 0.43 -52.12
CA ILE A 29 -10.13 0.36 -50.97
C ILE A 29 -9.56 -0.58 -49.88
N LEU A 30 -9.05 -1.75 -50.26
CA LEU A 30 -8.42 -2.68 -49.32
C LEU A 30 -7.19 -2.07 -48.65
N ALA A 31 -6.39 -1.29 -49.37
CA ALA A 31 -5.23 -0.60 -48.80
C ALA A 31 -5.63 0.44 -47.74
N ILE A 32 -6.68 1.22 -47.98
CA ILE A 32 -7.19 2.21 -47.00
C ILE A 32 -7.72 1.51 -45.74
N ILE A 33 -8.50 0.43 -45.90
CA ILE A 33 -9.03 -0.35 -44.77
C ILE A 33 -7.88 -0.96 -43.96
N ALA A 34 -6.89 -1.56 -44.63
CA ALA A 34 -5.73 -2.16 -43.98
C ALA A 34 -4.92 -1.11 -43.19
N LEU A 35 -4.74 0.10 -43.73
CA LEU A 35 -4.00 1.18 -43.08
C LEU A 35 -4.61 1.59 -41.73
N ILE A 36 -5.93 1.62 -41.62
CA ILE A 36 -6.62 1.95 -40.35
C ILE A 36 -6.72 0.72 -39.43
N ALA A 37 -6.96 -0.46 -39.99
CA ALA A 37 -7.20 -1.68 -39.21
C ALA A 37 -5.94 -2.20 -38.49
N VAL A 38 -4.77 -2.11 -39.12
CA VAL A 38 -3.52 -2.65 -38.55
C VAL A 38 -3.19 -2.10 -37.15
N PRO A 39 -3.11 -0.77 -36.91
CA PRO A 39 -2.80 -0.26 -35.57
C PRO A 39 -3.85 -0.64 -34.52
N VAL A 40 -5.13 -0.67 -34.90
CA VAL A 40 -6.22 -1.08 -33.99
C VAL A 40 -6.10 -2.55 -33.59
N ILE A 41 -5.84 -3.43 -34.56
CA ILE A 41 -5.66 -4.86 -34.30
C ILE A 41 -4.44 -5.10 -33.40
N MET A 42 -3.35 -4.34 -33.60
CA MET A 42 -2.17 -4.42 -32.73
C MET A 42 -2.48 -4.05 -31.28
N ASN A 43 -3.26 -2.99 -31.05
CA ASN A 43 -3.68 -2.61 -29.69
C ASN A 43 -4.58 -3.68 -29.04
N ILE A 44 -5.55 -4.22 -29.78
CA ILE A 44 -6.43 -5.29 -29.28
C ILE A 44 -5.62 -6.53 -28.90
N ILE A 45 -4.63 -6.91 -29.71
CA ILE A 45 -3.75 -8.04 -29.42
C ILE A 45 -2.91 -7.75 -28.17
N SER A 46 -2.39 -6.53 -28.02
CA SER A 46 -1.63 -6.13 -26.82
C SER A 46 -2.48 -6.22 -25.56
N ASP A 47 -3.69 -5.66 -25.58
CA ASP A 47 -4.64 -5.72 -24.47
C ASP A 47 -5.05 -7.15 -24.11
N ALA A 48 -5.27 -7.98 -25.14
CA ALA A 48 -5.59 -9.40 -24.93
C ALA A 48 -4.44 -10.16 -24.28
N ARG A 49 -3.19 -9.87 -24.69
CA ARG A 49 -1.98 -10.45 -24.08
C ARG A 49 -1.81 -9.99 -22.63
N LYS A 50 -2.03 -8.71 -22.36
CA LYS A 50 -1.99 -8.14 -21.01
C LYS A 50 -2.99 -8.83 -20.09
N LYS A 51 -4.27 -8.88 -20.49
CA LYS A 51 -5.33 -9.55 -19.70
C LYS A 51 -5.08 -11.05 -19.52
N ALA A 52 -4.55 -11.72 -20.53
CA ALA A 52 -4.16 -13.12 -20.39
C ALA A 52 -3.05 -13.29 -19.33
N PHE A 53 -2.10 -12.37 -19.28
CA PHE A 53 -1.04 -12.38 -18.28
C PHE A 53 -1.55 -12.05 -16.86
N GLU A 54 -2.49 -11.10 -16.74
CA GLU A 54 -3.22 -10.84 -15.48
C GLU A 54 -3.96 -12.10 -14.99
N ASN A 55 -4.61 -12.84 -15.88
CA ASN A 55 -5.25 -14.11 -15.54
C ASN A 55 -4.24 -15.17 -15.06
N THR A 56 -3.04 -15.23 -15.67
CA THR A 56 -1.95 -16.08 -15.16
C THR A 56 -1.56 -15.68 -13.73
N ALA A 57 -1.48 -14.38 -13.43
CA ALA A 57 -1.18 -13.90 -12.09
C ALA A 57 -2.25 -14.35 -11.08
N TYR A 58 -3.54 -14.20 -11.40
CA TYR A 58 -4.62 -14.71 -10.56
C TYR A 58 -4.57 -16.22 -10.37
N GLY A 59 -4.24 -16.98 -11.42
CA GLY A 59 -4.04 -18.42 -11.34
C GLY A 59 -2.91 -18.80 -10.36
N LEU A 60 -1.81 -18.07 -10.37
CA LEU A 60 -0.70 -18.26 -9.42
C LEU A 60 -1.10 -17.89 -7.98
N ILE A 61 -1.87 -16.82 -7.78
CA ILE A 61 -2.40 -16.44 -6.46
C ILE A 61 -3.27 -17.56 -5.90
N SER A 62 -4.25 -18.02 -6.66
CA SER A 62 -5.15 -19.10 -6.24
C SER A 62 -4.40 -20.41 -5.99
N ALA A 63 -3.36 -20.71 -6.78
CA ALA A 63 -2.53 -21.89 -6.52
C ALA A 63 -1.73 -21.77 -5.22
N GLY A 64 -1.22 -20.58 -4.88
CA GLY A 64 -0.59 -20.32 -3.58
C GLY A 64 -1.56 -20.46 -2.40
N GLU A 65 -2.79 -19.97 -2.55
CA GLU A 65 -3.85 -20.13 -1.54
C GLU A 65 -4.24 -21.60 -1.35
N MET A 66 -4.35 -22.37 -2.44
CA MET A 66 -4.61 -23.81 -2.40
C MET A 66 -3.44 -24.58 -1.75
N TYR A 67 -2.20 -24.17 -2.02
CA TYR A 67 -1.02 -24.73 -1.37
C TYR A 67 -1.08 -24.53 0.15
N TYR A 68 -1.34 -23.30 0.61
CA TYR A 68 -1.51 -23.02 2.04
C TYR A 68 -2.62 -23.86 2.68
N ALA A 69 -3.79 -23.92 2.04
CA ALA A 69 -4.92 -24.71 2.52
C ALA A 69 -4.59 -26.21 2.62
N GLY A 70 -3.77 -26.75 1.70
CA GLY A 70 -3.27 -28.12 1.76
C GLY A 70 -2.33 -28.34 2.95
N GLU A 71 -1.39 -27.42 3.18
CA GLU A 71 -0.43 -27.51 4.28
C GLU A 71 -1.07 -27.34 5.66
N LEU A 72 -2.17 -26.59 5.78
CA LEU A 72 -2.95 -26.50 7.01
C LEU A 72 -3.41 -27.89 7.51
N LEU A 73 -3.69 -28.83 6.61
CA LEU A 73 -4.07 -30.20 6.96
C LEU A 73 -2.88 -31.03 7.48
N ASN A 74 -1.65 -30.60 7.19
CA ASN A 74 -0.40 -31.27 7.57
C ASN A 74 0.34 -30.57 8.73
N GLY A 75 -0.34 -29.69 9.47
CA GLY A 75 0.23 -28.96 10.61
C GLY A 75 0.67 -27.53 10.30
N GLY A 76 0.33 -27.01 9.12
CA GLY A 76 0.59 -25.64 8.70
C GLY A 76 2.02 -25.41 8.21
N ILE A 77 2.19 -24.28 7.53
CA ILE A 77 3.49 -23.82 7.06
C ILE A 77 4.26 -23.22 8.26
N LYS A 78 5.49 -23.68 8.49
CA LYS A 78 6.34 -23.21 9.61
C LYS A 78 7.19 -21.99 9.28
N GLU A 79 7.51 -21.81 8.00
CA GLU A 79 8.31 -20.71 7.47
C GLU A 79 7.76 -20.34 6.09
N ASP A 80 7.78 -19.06 5.72
CA ASP A 80 7.28 -18.64 4.42
C ASP A 80 7.93 -19.42 3.27
N VAL A 81 7.10 -19.83 2.31
CA VAL A 81 7.55 -20.63 1.16
C VAL A 81 7.62 -19.73 -0.08
N GLU A 82 8.78 -19.73 -0.73
CA GLU A 82 9.00 -19.04 -2.00
C GLU A 82 9.03 -20.04 -3.16
N PHE A 83 8.28 -19.72 -4.21
CA PHE A 83 8.27 -20.41 -5.49
C PHE A 83 8.91 -19.50 -6.53
N ILE A 84 10.03 -19.94 -7.08
CA ILE A 84 10.79 -19.18 -8.07
C ILE A 84 10.48 -19.73 -9.46
N ILE A 85 10.21 -18.83 -10.40
CA ILE A 85 9.99 -19.14 -11.81
C ILE A 85 11.12 -18.51 -12.59
N SER A 86 11.80 -19.33 -13.39
CA SER A 86 12.89 -18.90 -14.27
C SER A 86 12.75 -19.56 -15.63
N ASN A 87 12.86 -18.76 -16.69
CA ASN A 87 12.69 -19.19 -18.07
C ASN A 87 11.40 -19.98 -18.37
N GLY A 88 10.30 -19.67 -17.68
CA GLY A 88 9.01 -20.35 -17.88
C GLY A 88 8.85 -21.66 -17.13
N GLU A 89 9.74 -21.99 -16.19
CA GLU A 89 9.67 -23.20 -15.37
C GLU A 89 9.86 -22.88 -13.89
N PHE A 90 9.26 -23.67 -13.01
CA PHE A 90 9.53 -23.58 -11.57
C PHE A 90 10.94 -24.11 -11.26
N GLU A 91 11.68 -23.38 -10.44
CA GLU A 91 12.97 -23.85 -9.93
C GLU A 91 12.79 -24.84 -8.77
N GLY A 92 13.62 -25.89 -8.75
CA GLY A 92 13.66 -26.84 -7.65
C GLY A 92 12.48 -27.83 -7.62
N THR A 93 12.12 -28.30 -6.43
CA THR A 93 11.09 -29.32 -6.23
C THR A 93 9.71 -28.75 -5.87
N ASN A 94 9.67 -27.49 -5.43
CA ASN A 94 8.44 -26.83 -5.01
C ASN A 94 7.75 -26.23 -6.23
N LYS A 95 6.50 -26.63 -6.47
CA LYS A 95 5.73 -26.22 -7.64
C LYS A 95 4.29 -25.96 -7.26
N LEU A 96 3.73 -24.92 -7.86
CA LEU A 96 2.30 -24.62 -7.78
C LEU A 96 1.58 -25.27 -8.96
N GLU A 97 0.43 -25.88 -8.70
CA GLU A 97 -0.41 -26.44 -9.76
C GLU A 97 -1.19 -25.32 -10.44
N VAL A 98 -0.70 -24.88 -11.59
CA VAL A 98 -1.32 -23.81 -12.38
C VAL A 98 -1.64 -24.30 -13.78
N ASN A 99 -2.85 -23.97 -14.25
CA ASN A 99 -3.25 -24.22 -15.63
C ASN A 99 -2.84 -23.04 -16.51
N GLY A 100 -2.00 -23.30 -17.52
CA GLY A 100 -1.62 -22.31 -18.53
C GLY A 100 -0.11 -22.15 -18.69
N ALA A 101 0.28 -21.13 -19.46
CA ALA A 101 1.68 -20.78 -19.65
C ALA A 101 2.19 -20.04 -18.40
N LEU A 102 3.35 -20.48 -17.89
CA LEU A 102 4.04 -19.81 -16.80
C LEU A 102 4.68 -18.49 -17.29
N PRO A 103 4.84 -17.50 -16.39
CA PRO A 103 5.61 -16.29 -16.68
C PRO A 103 7.06 -16.65 -17.01
N THR A 104 7.76 -15.76 -17.75
CA THR A 104 9.17 -15.97 -18.08
C THR A 104 10.01 -16.01 -16.82
N ASN A 105 9.85 -15.03 -15.93
CA ASN A 105 10.51 -15.02 -14.63
C ASN A 105 9.54 -14.53 -13.56
N GLY A 106 9.79 -14.87 -12.31
CA GLY A 106 9.05 -14.30 -11.20
C GLY A 106 9.16 -15.09 -9.91
N LYS A 107 8.52 -14.56 -8.88
CA LYS A 107 8.43 -15.17 -7.57
C LYS A 107 7.00 -15.12 -7.07
N VAL A 108 6.58 -16.19 -6.42
CA VAL A 108 5.34 -16.25 -5.64
C VAL A 108 5.73 -16.65 -4.23
N LYS A 109 5.27 -15.90 -3.22
CA LYS A 109 5.56 -16.18 -1.83
C LYS A 109 4.27 -16.38 -1.05
N VAL A 110 4.23 -17.48 -0.29
CA VAL A 110 3.11 -17.86 0.57
C VAL A 110 3.60 -17.79 2.02
N THR A 111 2.96 -16.96 2.83
CA THR A 111 3.35 -16.74 4.22
C THR A 111 2.71 -17.74 5.17
N THR A 112 3.25 -17.83 6.39
CA THR A 112 2.72 -18.69 7.46
C THR A 112 1.28 -18.37 7.88
N ASP A 113 0.82 -17.14 7.67
CA ASP A 113 -0.56 -16.69 7.90
C ASP A 113 -1.47 -16.80 6.65
N GLY A 114 -0.97 -17.40 5.57
CA GLY A 114 -1.76 -17.72 4.38
C GLY A 114 -1.91 -16.57 3.37
N LYS A 115 -1.14 -15.49 3.51
CA LYS A 115 -1.10 -14.43 2.51
C LYS A 115 -0.25 -14.86 1.32
N VAL A 116 -0.65 -14.39 0.14
CA VAL A 116 0.05 -14.69 -1.13
C VAL A 116 0.46 -13.40 -1.81
N ALA A 117 1.77 -13.20 -1.93
CA ALA A 117 2.39 -12.13 -2.70
C ALA A 117 3.04 -12.68 -3.97
N LEU A 118 3.09 -11.87 -5.03
CA LEU A 118 3.80 -12.24 -6.26
C LEU A 118 4.46 -11.04 -6.94
N ALA A 119 5.50 -11.33 -7.70
CA ALA A 119 5.97 -10.49 -8.78
C ALA A 119 6.39 -11.37 -9.94
N ILE A 120 5.75 -11.18 -11.09
CA ILE A 120 5.96 -12.02 -12.27
C ILE A 120 6.12 -11.15 -13.52
N THR A 121 6.96 -11.60 -14.46
CA THR A 121 7.20 -10.91 -15.72
C THR A 121 7.30 -11.86 -16.89
N ASN A 122 6.85 -11.38 -18.05
CA ASN A 122 7.09 -11.99 -19.35
C ASN A 122 8.13 -11.22 -20.19
N GLY A 123 8.88 -10.31 -19.56
CA GLY A 123 9.86 -9.43 -20.20
C GLY A 123 9.27 -8.14 -20.81
N ALA A 124 7.96 -8.08 -21.04
CA ALA A 124 7.27 -6.88 -21.55
C ALA A 124 6.42 -6.19 -20.48
N ILE A 125 5.87 -6.97 -19.54
CA ILE A 125 5.00 -6.50 -18.47
C ILE A 125 5.47 -7.11 -17.16
N CYS A 126 5.40 -6.35 -16.08
CA CYS A 126 5.57 -6.82 -14.71
C CYS A 126 4.24 -6.74 -13.97
N ILE A 127 3.83 -7.81 -13.30
CA ILE A 127 2.65 -7.83 -12.42
C ILE A 127 3.11 -8.08 -11.00
N LYS A 128 2.67 -7.23 -10.07
CA LYS A 128 2.99 -7.32 -8.64
C LYS A 128 1.71 -7.44 -7.81
N LYS A 129 1.80 -8.12 -6.66
CA LYS A 129 0.80 -8.11 -5.59
C LYS A 129 1.53 -8.22 -4.25
N GLY A 130 1.32 -7.24 -3.38
CA GLY A 130 1.82 -7.28 -2.00
C GLY A 130 1.05 -8.27 -1.13
N TYR A 131 1.58 -8.57 0.05
CA TYR A 131 1.00 -9.54 0.99
C TYR A 131 -0.41 -9.13 1.44
N ASP A 132 -0.60 -7.84 1.70
CA ASP A 132 -1.87 -7.26 2.17
C ASP A 132 -2.68 -6.60 1.04
N ALA A 133 -2.18 -6.65 -0.20
CA ALA A 133 -2.84 -6.04 -1.34
C ALA A 133 -4.04 -6.88 -1.81
N SER A 134 -5.20 -6.24 -1.93
CA SER A 134 -6.42 -6.88 -2.45
C SER A 134 -6.45 -7.00 -3.98
N LYS A 135 -5.55 -6.31 -4.69
CA LYS A 135 -5.51 -6.24 -6.15
C LYS A 135 -4.07 -6.35 -6.66
N ILE A 136 -3.93 -6.82 -7.89
CA ILE A 136 -2.67 -6.81 -8.62
C ILE A 136 -2.38 -5.41 -9.18
N GLU A 137 -1.09 -5.06 -9.24
CA GLU A 137 -0.55 -3.90 -9.94
C GLU A 137 0.13 -4.36 -11.23
N THR A 138 -0.05 -3.63 -12.33
CA THR A 138 0.53 -3.96 -13.64
C THR A 138 1.37 -2.82 -14.17
N LEU A 139 2.64 -3.11 -14.47
CA LEU A 139 3.66 -2.15 -14.90
C LEU A 139 4.13 -2.52 -16.31
N GLU A 140 4.10 -1.55 -17.23
CA GLU A 140 4.59 -1.70 -18.61
C GLU A 140 6.00 -1.11 -18.79
N GLU A 141 6.43 -0.25 -17.87
CA GLU A 141 7.79 0.29 -17.78
C GLU A 141 8.35 -0.04 -16.38
N PHE A 142 9.42 -0.84 -16.33
CA PHE A 142 10.03 -1.29 -15.08
C PHE A 142 11.52 -1.62 -15.29
N GLU A 143 12.38 -1.25 -14.35
CA GLU A 143 13.80 -1.64 -14.35
C GLU A 143 13.99 -3.06 -13.80
N SER A 144 13.19 -3.46 -12.80
CA SER A 144 13.17 -4.80 -12.23
C SER A 144 11.75 -5.24 -11.84
N CYS A 145 11.50 -6.55 -11.93
CA CYS A 145 10.21 -7.15 -11.54
C CYS A 145 10.40 -8.07 -10.34
N GLU A 146 10.61 -7.46 -9.19
CA GLU A 146 10.80 -8.17 -7.92
C GLU A 146 9.54 -8.08 -7.06
N LEU A 147 9.36 -9.09 -6.20
CA LEU A 147 8.32 -9.08 -5.18
C LEU A 147 8.39 -7.73 -4.48
N PRO A 148 7.25 -7.09 -4.16
CA PRO A 148 7.27 -6.09 -3.12
C PRO A 148 7.93 -6.80 -1.95
N THR A 149 9.13 -6.34 -1.57
CA THR A 149 9.80 -6.86 -0.39
C THR A 149 8.70 -6.85 0.65
N ALA A 150 8.44 -7.99 1.31
CA ALA A 150 7.69 -7.90 2.55
C ALA A 150 8.39 -6.76 3.27
N THR A 151 7.64 -5.72 3.66
CA THR A 151 8.11 -4.89 4.74
C THR A 151 8.19 -5.90 5.90
N GLN A 152 9.29 -6.68 5.95
CA GLN A 152 9.81 -7.21 7.18
C GLN A 152 9.66 -6.03 8.11
N ALA A 153 8.93 -6.20 9.21
CA ALA A 153 8.74 -5.16 10.20
C ALA A 153 10.09 -4.48 10.37
N ASN A 154 10.25 -3.32 9.72
CA ASN A 154 11.59 -2.80 9.50
C ASN A 154 12.06 -2.44 10.88
N THR A 155 13.11 -3.10 11.35
CA THR A 155 13.48 -2.94 12.74
C THR A 155 14.01 -1.53 12.91
N LEU A 156 13.80 -0.94 14.08
CA LEU A 156 14.33 0.40 14.34
C LEU A 156 15.84 0.44 14.09
N THR A 157 16.54 -0.66 14.39
CA THR A 157 17.96 -0.86 14.12
C THR A 157 18.34 -0.78 12.64
N THR A 158 17.48 -1.19 11.70
CA THR A 158 17.80 -1.12 10.25
C THR A 158 17.43 0.21 9.62
N LEU A 159 16.44 0.92 10.15
CA LEU A 159 15.99 2.19 9.58
C LEU A 159 16.64 3.44 10.17
N ALA A 160 17.23 3.34 11.37
CA ALA A 160 17.78 4.49 12.05
C ALA A 160 19.04 5.05 11.35
N VAL A 161 19.02 6.34 11.01
CA VAL A 161 20.08 7.07 10.30
C VAL A 161 20.49 8.32 11.09
N ALA A 162 21.34 8.19 12.12
CA ALA A 162 21.34 9.21 13.18
C ALA A 162 22.32 10.39 13.04
N SER A 163 23.46 10.28 12.36
CA SER A 163 24.56 11.23 12.65
C SER A 163 24.38 12.65 12.12
N GLU A 164 23.77 12.85 10.96
CA GLU A 164 23.65 14.19 10.34
C GLU A 164 22.32 14.89 10.68
N TYR A 165 21.24 14.15 10.90
CA TYR A 165 19.89 14.69 11.10
C TYR A 165 19.57 15.03 12.55
N THR A 166 20.12 14.29 13.52
CA THR A 166 19.84 14.50 14.95
C THR A 166 20.89 15.35 15.66
N GLY A 167 22.01 15.65 14.98
CA GLY A 167 23.18 16.30 15.57
C GLY A 167 23.91 15.43 16.61
N ASN A 168 23.46 14.19 16.83
CA ASN A 168 24.00 13.23 17.78
C ASN A 168 24.36 11.92 17.07
N ALA A 169 25.28 11.14 17.66
CA ALA A 169 25.53 9.78 17.19
C ALA A 169 24.28 8.90 17.36
N ILE A 170 24.21 7.77 16.63
CA ILE A 170 23.17 6.75 16.83
C ILE A 170 23.14 6.40 18.32
N ALA A 171 21.95 6.47 18.94
CA ALA A 171 21.80 6.21 20.36
C ALA A 171 22.32 4.81 20.70
N SER A 172 23.10 4.70 21.78
CA SER A 172 23.76 3.44 22.14
C SER A 172 22.77 2.30 22.35
N CYS A 173 21.54 2.61 22.77
CA CYS A 173 20.44 1.66 22.98
C CYS A 173 20.08 0.83 21.73
N LEU A 174 20.39 1.32 20.52
CA LEU A 174 20.24 0.54 19.29
C LEU A 174 21.43 -0.40 19.00
N THR A 175 22.61 -0.08 19.53
CA THR A 175 23.84 -0.85 19.29
C THR A 175 24.10 -1.90 20.36
N ASP A 176 23.72 -1.63 21.61
CA ASP A 176 23.91 -2.52 22.75
C ASP A 176 22.63 -3.30 23.11
N GLY A 177 21.50 -2.99 22.48
CA GLY A 177 20.21 -3.63 22.69
C GLY A 177 19.48 -3.21 23.97
N SER A 178 20.03 -2.27 24.75
CA SER A 178 19.40 -1.73 25.97
C SER A 178 18.14 -0.93 25.65
N GLU A 179 17.22 -0.81 26.61
CA GLU A 179 15.97 -0.05 26.40
C GLU A 179 16.26 1.43 26.10
N CYS A 180 15.70 1.95 25.02
CA CYS A 180 15.82 3.36 24.67
C CYS A 180 14.93 4.21 25.58
N ALA A 181 15.52 5.19 26.25
CA ALA A 181 14.79 6.09 27.15
C ALA A 181 13.77 6.94 26.36
N PRO A 182 12.57 7.22 26.91
CA PRO A 182 11.63 8.15 26.30
C PRO A 182 12.25 9.52 26.04
N GLY A 183 11.92 10.11 24.89
CA GLY A 183 12.53 11.36 24.41
C GLY A 183 13.89 11.19 23.71
N THR A 184 14.41 9.97 23.56
CA THR A 184 15.56 9.70 22.68
C THR A 184 15.18 9.98 21.23
N LEU A 185 16.07 10.63 20.48
CA LEU A 185 15.85 11.01 19.07
C LEU A 185 16.37 9.95 18.10
N PHE A 186 15.58 9.69 17.07
CA PHE A 186 15.97 8.91 15.90
C PHE A 186 15.59 9.64 14.62
N ALA A 187 16.45 9.57 13.62
CA ALA A 187 16.07 9.86 12.25
C ALA A 187 15.83 8.53 11.54
N ILE A 188 14.73 8.41 10.81
CA ILE A 188 14.28 7.18 10.17
C ILE A 188 14.01 7.50 8.71
N GLU A 189 14.61 6.72 7.81
CA GLU A 189 14.27 6.77 6.39
C GLU A 189 12.92 6.08 6.17
N VAL A 190 11.84 6.86 6.19
CA VAL A 190 10.46 6.37 6.08
C VAL A 190 10.09 5.98 4.64
N ALA A 191 10.79 6.55 3.66
CA ALA A 191 10.75 6.21 2.24
C ALA A 191 12.10 6.58 1.58
N PRO A 192 12.40 6.10 0.36
CA PRO A 192 13.65 6.45 -0.34
C PRO A 192 13.88 7.97 -0.35
N ASP A 193 15.01 8.40 0.21
CA ASP A 193 15.41 9.81 0.32
C ASP A 193 14.47 10.69 1.18
N VAL A 194 13.56 10.10 1.96
CA VAL A 194 12.66 10.80 2.88
C VAL A 194 12.97 10.40 4.31
N VAL A 195 13.58 11.32 5.05
CA VAL A 195 13.97 11.12 6.46
C VAL A 195 13.07 11.92 7.38
N GLU A 196 12.47 11.23 8.35
CA GLU A 196 11.68 11.84 9.41
C GLU A 196 12.35 11.65 10.76
N ILE A 197 12.21 12.65 11.65
CA ILE A 197 12.80 12.63 12.98
C ILE A 197 11.73 12.25 14.00
N PHE A 198 12.03 11.30 14.88
CA PHE A 198 11.13 10.76 15.89
C PHE A 198 11.73 10.84 17.31
N TYR A 199 10.86 10.97 18.31
CA TYR A 199 11.16 10.70 19.71
C TYR A 199 10.66 9.31 20.11
N VAL A 200 11.41 8.63 20.97
CA VAL A 200 10.93 7.43 21.67
C VAL A 200 9.79 7.80 22.62
N VAL A 201 8.64 7.15 22.43
CA VAL A 201 7.52 7.16 23.37
C VAL A 201 7.71 6.04 24.38
N SER A 202 7.97 4.83 23.90
CA SER A 202 8.25 3.67 24.74
C SER A 202 9.10 2.63 24.01
N ASP A 203 9.90 1.88 24.75
CA ASP A 203 10.61 0.69 24.27
C ASP A 203 10.29 -0.44 25.25
N LYS A 204 9.34 -1.31 24.86
CA LYS A 204 8.83 -2.38 25.72
C LYS A 204 8.51 -3.60 24.86
N ASN A 205 8.77 -4.81 25.37
CA ASN A 205 8.37 -6.07 24.72
C ASN A 205 8.85 -6.22 23.26
N ASN A 206 10.10 -5.83 22.97
CA ASN A 206 10.70 -5.87 21.63
C ASN A 206 10.00 -4.96 20.59
N LYS A 207 9.25 -3.96 21.08
CA LYS A 207 8.50 -3.00 20.29
C LYS A 207 8.87 -1.60 20.73
N VAL A 208 9.23 -0.76 19.77
CA VAL A 208 9.52 0.65 20.00
C VAL A 208 8.40 1.48 19.41
N THR A 209 7.77 2.27 20.28
CA THR A 209 6.76 3.25 19.90
C THR A 209 7.45 4.60 19.74
N LEU A 210 7.21 5.24 18.61
CA LEU A 210 7.89 6.47 18.21
C LEU A 210 6.87 7.52 17.80
N ILE A 211 7.15 8.79 18.11
CA ILE A 211 6.32 9.93 17.68
C ILE A 211 7.18 10.92 16.90
N THR A 212 6.70 11.44 15.77
CA THR A 212 7.46 12.46 14.99
C THR A 212 7.86 13.63 15.89
N SER A 213 9.01 14.25 15.65
CA SER A 213 9.54 15.32 16.52
C SER A 213 8.75 16.63 16.42
N GLY A 214 8.05 16.83 15.30
CA GLY A 214 7.14 17.94 15.06
C GLY A 214 5.86 17.49 14.35
N ASN A 215 4.98 18.46 14.10
CA ASN A 215 3.77 18.24 13.33
C ASN A 215 4.12 17.91 11.87
N ILE A 216 3.45 16.91 11.30
CA ILE A 216 3.59 16.61 9.88
C ILE A 216 3.00 17.77 9.06
N ASP A 217 3.76 18.22 8.06
CA ASP A 217 3.43 19.33 7.14
C ASP A 217 3.16 20.71 7.76
N ASN A 218 3.38 20.92 9.07
CA ASN A 218 3.13 22.19 9.78
C ASN A 218 1.71 22.77 9.56
N GLU A 219 0.76 21.95 9.11
CA GLU A 219 -0.63 22.33 8.88
C GLU A 219 -1.47 22.14 10.15
N THR A 220 -2.47 23.01 10.30
CA THR A 220 -3.46 22.90 11.37
C THR A 220 -4.59 22.02 10.87
N VAL A 221 -4.94 21.00 11.65
CA VAL A 221 -5.91 19.98 11.25
C VAL A 221 -7.11 20.06 12.17
N ALA A 222 -8.32 20.01 11.62
CA ALA A 222 -9.52 19.91 12.45
C ALA A 222 -9.59 18.53 13.12
N TRP A 223 -10.05 18.47 14.36
CA TRP A 223 -10.33 17.19 15.04
C TRP A 223 -11.40 16.39 14.27
N ASN A 224 -12.49 17.06 13.92
CA ASN A 224 -13.57 16.55 13.07
C ASN A 224 -14.20 17.70 12.27
N ALA A 225 -14.48 17.48 10.98
CA ALA A 225 -15.13 18.44 10.09
C ALA A 225 -16.61 18.70 10.42
N SER A 226 -17.29 17.81 11.16
CA SER A 226 -18.70 17.99 11.53
C SER A 226 -18.91 18.96 12.72
N GLY A 227 -17.83 19.41 13.37
CA GLY A 227 -17.90 20.32 14.52
C GLY A 227 -18.44 19.67 15.81
N VAL A 228 -18.64 18.35 15.82
CA VAL A 228 -19.04 17.56 16.98
C VAL A 228 -17.98 16.51 17.31
N ASN A 229 -17.63 16.41 18.59
CA ASN A 229 -16.62 15.48 19.08
C ASN A 229 -17.14 14.03 19.17
N ALA A 230 -18.46 13.83 19.04
CA ALA A 230 -19.11 12.52 19.19
C ALA A 230 -18.65 11.46 18.18
N GLU A 231 -18.09 11.88 17.03
CA GLU A 231 -17.64 10.96 15.97
C GLU A 231 -16.14 10.68 16.03
N GLY A 232 -15.41 11.30 16.97
CA GLY A 232 -13.99 11.07 17.20
C GLY A 232 -13.09 11.85 16.24
N PRO A 233 -11.76 11.55 16.23
CA PRO A 233 -10.77 12.29 15.43
C PRO A 233 -10.77 11.96 13.94
N LEU A 234 -11.93 11.81 13.29
CA LEU A 234 -12.00 11.30 11.91
C LEU A 234 -11.15 12.12 10.93
N THR A 235 -11.14 13.45 11.07
CA THR A 235 -10.36 14.33 10.19
C THR A 235 -8.88 14.27 10.50
N ALA A 236 -8.49 14.28 11.78
CA ALA A 236 -7.08 14.14 12.18
C ALA A 236 -6.49 12.77 11.77
N ILE A 237 -7.27 11.70 11.89
CA ILE A 237 -6.87 10.35 11.46
C ILE A 237 -6.70 10.30 9.94
N ALA A 238 -7.70 10.78 9.19
CA ALA A 238 -7.63 10.79 7.73
C ALA A 238 -6.40 11.58 7.22
N PHE A 239 -6.06 12.68 7.90
CA PHE A 239 -4.88 13.46 7.59
C PHE A 239 -3.58 12.67 7.84
N ILE A 240 -3.45 11.99 8.98
CA ILE A 240 -2.29 11.10 9.23
C ILE A 240 -2.21 10.01 8.15
N GLU A 241 -3.32 9.36 7.82
CA GLU A 241 -3.36 8.31 6.79
C GLU A 241 -2.92 8.83 5.42
N GLU A 242 -3.38 10.02 5.03
CA GLU A 242 -2.98 10.67 3.78
C GLU A 242 -1.47 10.96 3.75
N LYS A 243 -0.96 11.61 4.79
CA LYS A 243 0.44 12.07 4.84
C LYS A 243 1.45 10.94 5.02
N THR A 244 1.05 9.84 5.66
CA THR A 244 1.93 8.68 5.88
C THR A 244 1.81 7.61 4.81
N ASN A 245 0.93 7.74 3.80
CA ASN A 245 0.76 6.71 2.76
C ASN A 245 2.05 6.42 1.97
N SER A 246 2.92 7.43 1.86
CA SER A 246 4.16 7.37 1.11
C SER A 246 5.29 6.71 1.90
N TRP A 247 5.09 6.44 3.19
CA TRP A 247 6.08 5.84 4.07
C TRP A 247 6.20 4.34 3.80
N VAL A 248 6.90 3.97 2.73
CA VAL A 248 7.03 2.57 2.28
C VAL A 248 7.84 1.69 3.24
N ASN A 249 8.72 2.30 4.05
CA ASN A 249 9.55 1.58 5.01
C ASN A 249 8.87 1.39 6.37
N ILE A 250 7.70 1.98 6.59
CA ILE A 250 6.96 1.83 7.86
C ILE A 250 5.92 0.71 7.73
N PRO A 251 5.93 -0.29 8.64
CA PRO A 251 4.96 -1.38 8.61
C PRO A 251 3.55 -0.89 8.93
N GLU A 252 2.55 -1.55 8.34
CA GLU A 252 1.14 -1.31 8.64
C GLU A 252 0.70 -2.12 9.86
N PHE A 253 -0.23 -1.57 10.65
CA PHE A 253 -0.84 -2.23 11.79
C PHE A 253 -2.33 -1.90 11.90
N ASN A 254 -3.02 -2.69 12.72
CA ASN A 254 -4.41 -2.45 13.07
C ASN A 254 -4.47 -1.69 14.39
N TYR A 255 -5.31 -0.66 14.44
CA TYR A 255 -5.44 0.19 15.60
C TYR A 255 -6.90 0.47 15.92
N THR A 256 -7.25 0.31 17.18
CA THR A 256 -8.57 0.64 17.73
C THR A 256 -8.46 1.93 18.53
N TYR A 257 -9.33 2.89 18.23
CA TYR A 257 -9.47 4.08 19.06
C TYR A 257 -10.43 3.75 20.21
N ALA A 258 -9.94 3.79 21.45
CA ALA A 258 -10.78 3.61 22.62
C ALA A 258 -10.47 4.73 23.63
N ASP A 259 -11.52 5.29 24.24
CA ASP A 259 -11.36 6.07 25.47
C ASP A 259 -11.39 5.11 26.66
N GLU A 260 -10.41 5.20 27.53
CA GLU A 260 -10.28 4.36 28.72
C GLU A 260 -11.31 4.69 29.81
N ASN A 261 -11.89 5.90 29.78
CA ASN A 261 -12.87 6.37 30.76
C ASN A 261 -14.33 6.23 30.27
N ASP A 262 -14.58 6.29 28.97
CA ASP A 262 -15.87 5.93 28.36
C ASP A 262 -15.67 5.07 27.10
N PRO A 263 -15.46 3.75 27.25
CA PRO A 263 -15.19 2.89 26.12
C PRO A 263 -16.29 2.95 25.06
N LYS A 264 -17.52 3.35 25.37
CA LYS A 264 -18.62 3.31 24.40
C LYS A 264 -18.50 4.33 23.26
N VAL A 265 -17.69 5.38 23.40
CA VAL A 265 -17.73 6.51 22.47
C VAL A 265 -17.01 6.20 21.14
N TYR A 266 -15.95 5.38 21.13
CA TYR A 266 -15.11 5.17 19.94
C TYR A 266 -14.72 3.72 19.62
N GLN A 267 -15.14 2.70 20.39
CA GLN A 267 -14.73 1.29 20.17
C GLN A 267 -14.99 0.80 18.73
N ASP A 268 -15.94 1.40 18.01
CA ASP A 268 -16.28 1.05 16.64
C ASP A 268 -15.34 1.67 15.59
N ILE A 269 -14.46 2.61 15.97
CA ILE A 269 -13.42 3.18 15.09
C ILE A 269 -12.20 2.24 15.12
N LEU A 270 -12.35 1.09 14.46
CA LEU A 270 -11.24 0.24 14.08
C LEU A 270 -10.70 0.72 12.74
N LYS A 271 -9.40 1.05 12.70
CA LYS A 271 -8.68 1.29 11.46
C LYS A 271 -7.73 0.14 11.20
N THR A 272 -7.89 -0.49 10.04
CA THR A 272 -7.04 -1.57 9.59
C THR A 272 -6.01 -1.06 8.58
N ASN A 273 -4.81 -1.62 8.61
CA ASN A 273 -3.74 -1.33 7.65
C ASN A 273 -3.31 0.16 7.64
N ILE A 274 -3.09 0.75 8.82
CA ILE A 274 -2.55 2.10 8.93
C ILE A 274 -1.07 2.08 9.30
N LYS A 275 -0.30 3.07 8.87
CA LYS A 275 1.14 3.20 9.17
C LYS A 275 1.43 3.97 10.44
N ALA A 276 0.50 4.83 10.85
CA ALA A 276 0.63 5.66 12.03
C ALA A 276 -0.72 5.98 12.67
N ARG A 277 -0.67 6.37 13.94
CA ARG A 277 -1.84 6.75 14.75
C ARG A 277 -1.57 8.02 15.56
N LEU A 278 -2.59 8.47 16.28
CA LEU A 278 -2.43 9.49 17.31
C LEU A 278 -1.84 8.89 18.60
N LEU A 279 -1.12 9.71 19.36
CA LEU A 279 -0.66 9.37 20.71
C LEU A 279 -1.86 9.14 21.62
N THR A 280 -1.81 8.11 22.46
CA THR A 280 -2.89 7.85 23.43
C THR A 280 -2.74 8.68 24.70
N ARG A 281 -3.83 8.82 25.44
CA ARG A 281 -3.81 9.43 26.78
C ARG A 281 -2.92 8.65 27.74
N ALA A 282 -3.03 7.31 27.76
CA ALA A 282 -2.21 6.48 28.62
C ALA A 282 -0.71 6.66 28.33
N GLU A 283 -0.31 6.70 27.06
CA GLU A 283 1.08 6.97 26.68
C GLU A 283 1.52 8.37 27.12
N ALA A 284 0.69 9.40 26.93
CA ALA A 284 1.03 10.75 27.40
C ALA A 284 1.20 10.81 28.93
N LEU A 285 0.33 10.13 29.69
CA LEU A 285 0.43 10.04 31.15
C LEU A 285 1.67 9.26 31.59
N ASP A 286 1.98 8.13 30.94
CA ASP A 286 3.18 7.33 31.18
C ASP A 286 4.48 8.13 30.95
N LEU A 287 4.44 9.09 30.03
CA LEU A 287 5.53 10.03 29.76
C LEU A 287 5.67 11.16 30.79
N GLY A 288 4.76 11.23 31.76
CA GLY A 288 4.76 12.24 32.82
C GLY A 288 3.98 13.51 32.49
N CYS A 289 3.06 13.47 31.52
CA CYS A 289 2.10 14.56 31.35
C CYS A 289 1.12 14.61 32.55
N SER A 290 0.91 15.80 33.12
CA SER A 290 -0.06 16.04 34.18
C SER A 290 -1.34 16.68 33.67
N LEU A 291 -2.47 16.18 34.18
CA LEU A 291 -3.83 16.65 33.86
C LEU A 291 -4.52 17.36 35.03
N ASP A 292 -3.79 17.64 36.11
CA ASP A 292 -4.31 18.20 37.37
C ASP A 292 -4.41 19.74 37.40
N GLY A 293 -4.59 20.36 36.24
CA GLY A 293 -4.67 21.82 36.08
C GLY A 293 -3.31 22.53 36.00
N SER A 294 -2.19 21.83 36.24
CA SER A 294 -0.83 22.33 35.98
C SER A 294 -0.38 22.16 34.51
N TYR A 295 -1.05 21.29 33.75
CA TYR A 295 -0.85 21.04 32.31
C TYR A 295 0.61 20.94 31.89
N THR A 296 1.38 20.12 32.61
CA THR A 296 2.81 19.93 32.33
C THR A 296 3.04 18.68 31.49
N CYS A 297 3.98 18.73 30.55
CA CYS A 297 4.46 17.58 29.78
C CYS A 297 5.97 17.74 29.57
N PRO A 298 6.71 16.67 29.24
CA PRO A 298 8.09 16.79 28.78
C PRO A 298 8.21 17.77 27.61
N SER A 299 9.24 18.61 27.62
CA SER A 299 9.40 19.70 26.64
C SER A 299 9.52 19.23 25.18
N TRP A 300 9.91 17.98 24.94
CA TRP A 300 9.98 17.38 23.61
C TRP A 300 8.61 16.90 23.09
N LEU A 301 7.63 16.77 23.98
CA LEU A 301 6.24 16.42 23.65
C LEU A 301 5.32 17.64 23.58
N SER A 302 5.75 18.80 24.10
CA SER A 302 4.90 19.98 24.30
C SER A 302 4.54 20.78 23.03
N SER A 303 4.66 20.20 21.84
CA SER A 303 4.18 20.87 20.62
C SER A 303 2.65 20.77 20.50
N ASN A 304 2.03 21.74 19.86
CA ASN A 304 0.58 21.80 19.66
C ASN A 304 0.11 20.70 18.68
N HIS A 305 -0.38 19.58 19.22
CA HIS A 305 -0.86 18.46 18.42
C HIS A 305 -2.03 17.71 19.07
N TRP A 306 -2.78 17.01 18.23
CA TRP A 306 -3.87 16.13 18.65
C TRP A 306 -3.37 14.83 19.28
N ILE A 307 -4.08 14.35 20.32
CA ILE A 307 -3.95 13.00 20.91
C ILE A 307 -5.28 12.26 20.78
N SER A 308 -5.30 10.94 20.90
CA SER A 308 -6.47 10.10 20.61
C SER A 308 -7.64 10.15 21.61
N ALA A 309 -7.64 11.09 22.56
CA ALA A 309 -8.63 11.15 23.64
C ALA A 309 -9.66 12.28 23.43
N VAL A 310 -10.91 12.02 23.75
CA VAL A 310 -11.98 13.02 23.74
C VAL A 310 -12.46 13.20 25.17
N ASP A 311 -11.97 14.24 25.82
CA ASP A 311 -12.60 14.68 27.05
C ASP A 311 -13.40 15.94 26.73
N VAL A 312 -14.65 15.98 27.17
CA VAL A 312 -15.52 17.15 27.09
C VAL A 312 -15.02 18.29 28.00
N GLU A 313 -14.09 18.00 28.91
CA GLU A 313 -13.29 19.00 29.62
C GLU A 313 -11.93 19.31 28.94
N LEU A 314 -11.46 18.47 28.01
CA LEU A 314 -10.19 18.63 27.28
C LEU A 314 -10.45 18.92 25.80
N SER A 315 -10.78 20.17 25.49
CA SER A 315 -10.79 20.69 24.13
C SER A 315 -9.38 20.84 23.58
N GLY A 316 -8.66 19.78 23.22
CA GLY A 316 -7.30 19.91 22.62
C GLY A 316 -6.28 20.70 23.47
N GLN A 317 -6.61 21.00 24.73
CA GLN A 317 -5.82 21.81 25.66
C GLN A 317 -4.87 20.94 26.51
N ALA A 318 -4.93 19.61 26.38
CA ALA A 318 -4.10 18.70 27.18
C ALA A 318 -2.60 18.75 26.83
N ILE A 319 -2.18 19.54 25.83
CA ILE A 319 -0.76 19.80 25.53
C ILE A 319 -0.52 21.30 25.27
N TYR A 320 -1.02 22.21 26.12
CA TYR A 320 -0.31 23.48 26.32
C TYR A 320 -0.65 24.19 27.64
N ASP A 321 0.40 24.79 28.20
CA ASP A 321 0.42 25.62 29.41
C ASP A 321 -0.15 27.04 29.17
N ALA A 322 -0.74 27.58 30.24
CA ALA A 322 -0.97 28.99 30.58
C ALA A 322 -1.48 30.00 29.53
N LYS A 323 -2.75 30.36 29.72
CA LYS A 323 -3.48 31.61 29.39
C LYS A 323 -4.38 31.54 28.16
N TYR A 324 -5.63 31.98 28.37
CA TYR A 324 -6.75 32.14 27.43
C TYR A 324 -7.60 30.89 27.18
N LEU A 325 -8.94 30.91 27.25
CA LEU A 325 -9.95 31.74 27.91
C LEU A 325 -11.28 31.00 27.60
N ASP A 326 -12.11 30.80 28.63
CA ASP A 326 -13.54 30.45 28.61
C ASP A 326 -14.04 29.33 27.67
N GLY A 327 -14.37 28.21 28.30
CA GLY A 327 -14.93 27.03 27.66
C GLY A 327 -16.34 27.22 27.10
N TYR A 328 -16.57 26.54 25.97
CA TYR A 328 -17.77 25.77 25.73
C TYR A 328 -17.51 24.88 24.50
N LEU A 329 -17.37 23.56 24.68
CA LEU A 329 -17.42 22.59 23.57
C LEU A 329 -18.88 22.40 23.13
N GLY A 330 -19.42 23.49 22.61
CA GLY A 330 -20.78 23.67 22.15
C GLY A 330 -20.89 25.04 21.49
N GLY A 331 -20.06 25.28 20.47
CA GLY A 331 -20.03 26.53 19.72
C GLY A 331 -18.60 26.95 19.36
N SER A 332 -18.18 26.62 18.14
CA SER A 332 -17.09 27.29 17.39
C SER A 332 -15.87 27.75 18.21
N ALA A 333 -15.20 26.84 18.92
CA ALA A 333 -13.81 27.10 19.30
C ALA A 333 -12.95 26.81 18.05
N ASP A 334 -12.33 27.84 17.48
CA ASP A 334 -11.44 27.75 16.34
C ASP A 334 -10.29 26.77 16.65
N ALA A 335 -10.44 25.52 16.17
CA ALA A 335 -9.46 24.44 16.24
C ALA A 335 -8.25 24.67 15.30
N SER A 336 -7.98 25.93 14.97
CA SER A 336 -7.11 26.43 13.90
C SER A 336 -5.62 26.44 14.27
N TYR A 337 -5.19 25.68 15.29
CA TYR A 337 -3.83 25.78 15.87
C TYR A 337 -3.16 24.46 16.23
N LEU A 338 -3.83 23.32 16.06
CA LEU A 338 -3.25 22.00 16.39
C LEU A 338 -2.92 21.23 15.11
N GLY A 339 -1.71 20.70 15.04
CA GLY A 339 -1.32 19.77 13.98
C GLY A 339 -1.48 18.32 14.42
N VAL A 340 -0.88 17.40 13.66
CA VAL A 340 -0.82 15.99 14.04
C VAL A 340 0.61 15.49 14.04
N ARG A 341 0.92 14.63 15.00
CA ARG A 341 2.22 13.94 15.11
C ARG A 341 1.98 12.44 14.94
N PRO A 342 2.36 11.87 13.79
CA PRO A 342 2.27 10.44 13.58
C PRO A 342 3.02 9.66 14.67
N VAL A 343 2.33 8.72 15.30
CA VAL A 343 2.91 7.70 16.17
C VAL A 343 3.01 6.39 15.39
N ILE A 344 4.21 5.85 15.31
CA ILE A 344 4.53 4.58 14.62
C ILE A 344 5.02 3.54 15.61
N GLU A 345 4.97 2.28 15.19
CA GLU A 345 5.39 1.14 15.98
C GLU A 345 6.33 0.27 15.14
N LEU A 346 7.55 0.09 15.64
CA LEU A 346 8.57 -0.74 14.99
C LEU A 346 8.99 -1.87 15.90
N SER A 347 9.38 -2.99 15.30
CA SER A 347 10.15 -4.00 16.00
C SER A 347 11.53 -3.44 16.33
N LYS A 348 12.09 -3.80 17.48
CA LYS A 348 13.45 -3.37 17.83
C LYS A 348 14.51 -4.07 17.00
#